data_AF-A0A7V9U3F3-F1
#
_entry.id   AF-A0A7V9U3F3-F1
#
_cell.length_a   1.000
_cell.length_b   1.000
_cell.length_c   1.000
_cell.angle_alpha   90.00
_cell.angle_beta   90.00
_cell.angle_gamma   90.00
#
_symmetry.space_group_name_H-M   'P 1'
#
loop_
_entity.id
_entity.type
_entity.pdbx_description
1 polymer ?
#
loop_
_entity_poly.entity_id
_entity_poly.type
_entity_poly.pdbx_seq_one_letter_code
_entity_poly.pdbx_strand_id
1 'polypeptide(L)'
;MPKHKVQQHRVTSGGRSFHFVSYEAQVANARRGDIEMGPMWCLMRAGKRWPAIPYVEGQTDAEVTQGLQVWLESHGMHVAPTAESVRAG
;
A
#
# COMPACT_ATOMS: atom_id res chain seq x y z
N MET A 1 -20.11 10.21 15.04
CA MET A 1 -18.79 10.49 14.44
C MET A 1 -18.73 9.74 13.11
N PRO A 2 -18.40 10.39 11.99
CA PRO A 2 -18.24 9.67 10.73
C PRO A 2 -17.05 8.73 10.90
N LYS A 3 -17.30 7.42 10.85
CA LYS A 3 -16.25 6.41 10.73
C LYS A 3 -15.42 6.81 9.50
N HIS A 4 -14.10 7.06 9.57
CA HIS A 4 -13.38 7.24 8.31
C HIS A 4 -13.64 6.00 7.47
N LYS A 5 -13.97 6.23 6.21
CA LYS A 5 -14.16 5.14 5.27
C LYS A 5 -12.78 4.64 4.88
N VAL A 6 -12.42 3.47 5.38
CA VAL A 6 -11.27 2.69 4.90
C VAL A 6 -11.30 2.66 3.38
N GLN A 7 -10.22 3.13 2.75
CA GLN A 7 -10.06 3.15 1.30
C GLN A 7 -9.26 1.91 0.87
N GLN A 8 -9.51 1.45 -0.36
CA GLN A 8 -8.79 0.31 -0.94
C GLN A 8 -8.26 0.72 -2.29
N HIS A 9 -7.00 0.41 -2.56
CA HIS A 9 -6.34 0.76 -3.81
C HIS A 9 -5.61 -0.47 -4.37
N ARG A 10 -5.70 -0.67 -5.68
CA ARG A 10 -5.00 -1.77 -6.37
C ARG A 10 -3.97 -1.20 -7.31
N VAL A 11 -2.73 -1.66 -7.15
CA VAL A 11 -1.62 -1.29 -8.01
C VAL A 11 -1.12 -2.53 -8.71
N THR A 12 -0.98 -2.45 -10.03
CA THR A 12 -0.32 -3.49 -10.81
C THR A 12 1.12 -3.09 -11.00
N SER A 13 2.04 -3.97 -10.62
CA SER A 13 3.47 -3.82 -10.88
C SER A 13 4.00 -5.16 -11.35
N GLY A 14 4.58 -5.18 -12.55
CA GLY A 14 5.24 -6.36 -13.06
C GLY A 14 4.37 -7.59 -13.30
N GLY A 15 3.17 -7.39 -13.86
CA GLY A 15 2.19 -8.46 -14.06
C GLY A 15 1.55 -8.98 -12.78
N ARG A 16 1.88 -8.42 -11.61
CA ARG A 16 1.31 -8.78 -10.31
C ARG A 16 0.42 -7.66 -9.79
N SER A 17 -0.73 -8.02 -9.24
CA SER A 17 -1.63 -7.06 -8.58
C SER A 17 -1.39 -7.05 -7.08
N PHE A 18 -1.27 -5.86 -6.50
CA PHE A 18 -1.06 -5.62 -5.09
C PHE A 18 -2.25 -4.87 -4.51
N HIS A 19 -2.74 -5.33 -3.37
CA HIS A 19 -3.92 -4.77 -2.70
C HIS A 19 -3.50 -3.95 -1.48
N PHE A 20 -3.77 -2.67 -1.53
CA PHE A 20 -3.51 -1.72 -0.46
C PHE A 20 -4.81 -1.26 0.19
N VAL A 21 -4.74 -1.02 1.50
CA VAL A 21 -5.86 -0.57 2.31
C VAL A 21 -5.39 0.58 3.20
N SER A 22 -6.13 1.67 3.26
CA SER A 22 -5.84 2.77 4.18
C SER A 22 -6.35 2.46 5.59
N TYR A 23 -5.56 2.83 6.58
CA TYR A 23 -5.91 2.75 7.99
C TYR A 23 -5.81 4.14 8.63
N GLU A 24 -6.72 4.41 9.56
CA GLU A 24 -6.63 5.58 10.45
C GLU A 24 -5.35 5.51 11.29
N ALA A 25 -4.99 6.65 11.90
CA ALA A 25 -3.86 6.73 12.82
C ALA A 25 -4.02 5.71 13.96
N GLN A 26 -2.92 5.01 14.27
CA GLN A 26 -2.83 4.19 15.46
C GLN A 26 -2.26 5.03 16.59
N VAL A 27 -3.06 5.26 17.63
CA VAL A 27 -2.59 5.87 18.88
C VAL A 27 -1.56 4.95 19.53
N ALA A 28 -0.47 5.52 20.05
CA ALA A 28 0.54 4.76 20.78
C ALA A 28 -0.11 3.94 21.91
N ASN A 29 0.25 2.67 22.01
CA ASN A 29 -0.11 1.82 23.14
C ASN A 29 1.17 1.37 23.84
N ALA A 30 1.61 2.18 24.80
CA ALA A 30 2.82 1.94 25.57
C ALA A 30 2.84 0.56 26.27
N ARG A 31 1.66 0.00 26.60
CA ARG A 31 1.55 -1.33 27.22
C ARG A 31 1.86 -2.47 26.25
N ARG A 32 1.65 -2.26 24.95
CA ARG A 32 1.94 -3.24 23.88
C ARG A 32 3.25 -2.93 23.14
N GLY A 33 3.92 -1.83 23.50
CA GLY A 33 5.09 -1.33 22.78
C GLY A 33 4.76 -0.72 21.41
N ASP A 34 3.49 -0.41 21.16
CA ASP A 34 3.05 0.18 19.90
C ASP A 34 3.42 1.67 19.86
N ILE A 35 4.21 2.07 18.86
CA ILE A 35 4.56 3.47 18.59
C ILE A 35 3.37 4.14 17.89
N GLU A 36 3.18 5.44 18.14
CA GLU A 36 2.21 6.24 17.39
C GLU A 36 2.54 6.18 15.89
N MET A 37 1.54 5.80 15.08
CA MET A 37 1.65 5.87 13.62
C MET A 37 0.49 6.68 13.09
N GLY A 38 0.79 7.66 12.25
CA GLY A 38 -0.23 8.40 11.52
C GLY A 38 -1.04 7.50 10.57
N PRO A 39 -2.06 8.06 9.90
CA PRO A 39 -2.82 7.34 8.88
C PRO A 39 -1.89 6.83 7.78
N MET A 40 -2.07 5.58 7.34
CA MET A 40 -1.15 4.91 6.41
C MET A 40 -1.91 4.06 5.40
N TRP A 41 -1.36 3.96 4.19
CA TRP A 41 -1.66 2.88 3.26
C TRP A 41 -0.85 1.65 3.65
N CYS A 42 -1.49 0.49 3.69
CA CYS A 42 -0.86 -0.77 4.04
C CYS A 42 -1.07 -1.81 2.93
N LEU A 43 0.00 -2.52 2.54
CA LEU A 43 -0.11 -3.71 1.69
C LEU A 43 -0.71 -4.86 2.49
N MET A 44 -1.76 -5.47 1.96
CA MET A 44 -2.35 -6.69 2.50
C MET A 44 -1.69 -7.91 1.86
N ARG A 45 -0.86 -8.64 2.62
CA ARG A 45 -0.19 -9.85 2.13
C ARG A 45 -0.14 -10.93 3.20
N ALA A 46 -0.57 -12.15 2.85
CA ALA A 46 -0.58 -13.31 3.74
C ALA A 46 -1.26 -13.04 5.10
N GLY A 47 -2.39 -12.32 5.09
CA GLY A 47 -3.13 -11.94 6.30
C GLY A 47 -2.45 -10.87 7.16
N LYS A 48 -1.29 -10.34 6.75
CA LYS A 48 -0.55 -9.30 7.46
C LYS A 48 -0.67 -7.96 6.74
N ARG A 49 -0.61 -6.89 7.54
CA ARG A 49 -0.55 -5.49 7.09
C ARG A 49 0.90 -5.05 7.06
N TRP A 50 1.34 -4.54 5.93
CA TRP A 50 2.68 -3.98 5.76
C TRP A 50 2.55 -2.48 5.51
N PRO A 51 2.96 -1.61 6.45
CA PRO A 51 2.90 -0.17 6.26
C PRO A 51 3.69 0.25 5.01
N ALA A 52 3.04 1.02 4.12
CA ALA A 52 3.61 1.44 2.85
C ALA A 52 3.95 2.92 2.84
N ILE A 53 2.97 3.78 2.58
CA ILE A 53 3.11 5.24 2.54
C ILE A 53 2.08 5.90 3.46
N PRO A 54 2.33 7.13 3.96
CA PRO A 54 1.32 7.87 4.69
C PRO A 54 0.04 8.06 3.88
N TYR A 55 -1.11 8.02 4.56
CA TYR A 55 -2.38 8.45 4.00
C TYR A 55 -2.52 9.95 4.22
N VAL A 56 -2.76 10.68 3.14
CA VAL A 56 -3.01 12.13 3.16
C VAL A 56 -4.44 12.38 2.70
N GLU A 57 -5.21 13.14 3.48
CA GLU A 57 -6.57 13.51 3.10
C GLU A 57 -6.54 14.36 1.82
N GLY A 58 -7.41 14.04 0.86
CA GLY A 58 -7.46 14.71 -0.43
C GLY A 58 -6.43 14.24 -1.46
N GLN A 59 -5.57 13.27 -1.12
CA GLN A 59 -4.67 12.64 -2.10
C GLN A 59 -5.48 12.00 -3.23
N THR A 60 -5.09 12.30 -4.46
CA THR A 60 -5.73 11.74 -5.66
C THR A 60 -5.30 10.29 -5.89
N ASP A 61 -6.14 9.52 -6.59
CA ASP A 61 -5.83 8.14 -6.96
C ASP A 61 -4.50 8.01 -7.72
N ALA A 62 -4.13 9.01 -8.53
CA ALA A 62 -2.88 9.04 -9.28
C ALA A 62 -1.67 9.19 -8.35
N GLU A 63 -1.74 10.11 -7.38
CA GLU A 63 -0.68 10.31 -6.37
C GLU A 63 -0.52 9.08 -5.47
N VAL A 64 -1.63 8.46 -5.05
CA VAL A 64 -1.61 7.19 -4.30
C VAL A 64 -0.95 6.11 -5.14
N THR A 65 -1.35 5.95 -6.41
CA THR A 65 -0.77 4.95 -7.32
C THR A 65 0.74 5.13 -7.46
N GLN A 66 1.19 6.36 -7.74
CA GLN A 66 2.60 6.67 -7.93
C GLN A 66 3.41 6.37 -6.68
N GLY A 67 2.95 6.83 -5.51
CA GLY A 67 3.64 6.57 -4.23
C GLY A 67 3.75 5.08 -3.91
N LEU A 68 2.68 4.32 -4.16
CA LEU A 68 2.66 2.87 -3.94
C LEU A 68 3.54 2.12 -4.95
N GLN A 69 3.63 2.57 -6.21
CA GLN A 69 4.56 2.00 -7.19
C GLN A 69 6.02 2.20 -6.77
N VAL A 70 6.40 3.42 -6.37
CA VAL A 70 7.75 3.72 -5.86
C VAL A 70 8.06 2.89 -4.63
N TRP A 71 7.09 2.70 -3.73
CA TRP A 71 7.26 1.83 -2.56
C TRP A 71 7.44 0.36 -2.95
N LEU A 72 6.69 -0.16 -3.93
CA LEU A 72 6.86 -1.51 -4.45
C LEU A 72 8.25 -1.71 -5.07
N GLU A 73 8.74 -0.71 -5.81
CA GLU A 73 10.08 -0.70 -6.40
C GLU A 73 11.17 -0.74 -5.33
N SER A 74 11.08 0.10 -4.30
CA SER A 74 12.07 0.13 -3.22
C SER A 74 12.16 -1.17 -2.42
N HIS A 75 11.11 -1.99 -2.45
CA HIS A 75 11.05 -3.31 -1.82
C HIS A 75 11.34 -4.47 -2.79
N GLY A 76 11.79 -4.20 -4.02
CA GLY A 76 12.07 -5.22 -5.02
C GLY A 76 10.84 -6.00 -5.49
N MET A 77 9.64 -5.45 -5.27
CA MET A 77 8.37 -6.05 -5.70
C MET A 77 7.94 -5.59 -7.09
N HIS A 78 8.72 -4.73 -7.72
CA HIS A 78 8.63 -4.44 -9.15
C HIS A 78 9.39 -5.52 -9.93
N VAL A 79 8.65 -6.36 -10.64
CA VAL A 79 9.23 -7.24 -11.67
C VAL A 79 8.94 -6.60 -13.01
N ALA A 80 9.86 -5.82 -13.60
CA ALA A 80 9.63 -5.35 -14.97
C ALA A 80 9.22 -6.57 -15.82
N PRO A 81 8.17 -6.48 -16.67
CA PRO A 81 7.81 -7.59 -17.51
C PRO A 81 9.02 -7.91 -18.36
N THR A 82 9.72 -9.00 -18.01
CA THR A 82 10.80 -9.53 -18.83
C THR A 82 10.16 -9.86 -20.17
N ALA A 83 10.75 -9.36 -21.25
CA ALA A 83 10.25 -9.47 -22.63
C ALA A 83 9.96 -10.92 -23.09
N GLU A 84 10.28 -11.92 -22.27
CA GLU A 84 9.96 -13.34 -22.46
C GLU A 84 8.48 -13.70 -22.25
N SER A 85 7.68 -12.92 -21.53
CA SER A 85 6.24 -13.24 -21.32
C SER A 85 5.32 -12.87 -22.50
N VAL A 86 5.85 -12.29 -23.59
CA VAL A 86 5.03 -11.87 -24.75
C VAL A 86 5.00 -12.94 -25.86
N ARG A 87 5.60 -14.13 -25.67
CA ARG A 87 5.65 -15.20 -26.68
C ARG A 87 4.85 -16.47 -26.34
N ALA A 88 3.80 -16.36 -25.53
CA ALA A 88 2.83 -17.43 -25.38
C ALA A 88 1.41 -16.85 -25.38
N GLY A 89 0.81 -16.82 -26.58
CA GLY A 89 -0.56 -16.37 -26.84
C GLY A 89 -0.85 -16.43 -28.32
#